data_AF-A0AAV8EY08-F1
#
_entry.id   AF-A0AAV8EY08-F1
#
_cell.length_a   1.000
_cell.length_b   1.000
_cell.length_c   1.000
_cell.angle_alpha   90.00
_cell.angle_beta   90.00
_cell.angle_gamma   90.00
#
_symmetry.space_group_name_H-M   'P 1'
#
loop_
_entity.id
_entity.type
_entity.pdbx_description
1 polymer ?
#
loop_
_entity_poly.entity_id
_entity_poly.type
_entity_poly.pdbx_seq_one_letter_code
_entity_poly.pdbx_strand_id
1 'polypeptide(L)'
;MIPVMVWSTIIMQKRYNGRDYLLSVLVTVGCFIFILYPGSADLNPQKRGRENTVWGVSLMLGYLGFDGFTSTLQDKLFKGYSMEIQTQIFYTTSCSCLLSLSGLVLQGQLLPAIDFMFRHPDCFYDVAILSTVATASQFFISYTIRTFGALTFATIMTTRQLVSILLSCIWFSHPLSGVQWIGAVIVFSALYTKSFWRNKTTQKPILIAHSQGAKSATDS
;
A
#
# COMPACT_ATOMS: atom_id res chain seq x y z
N MET A 1 -6.13 -1.61 2.70
CA MET A 1 -6.79 -0.53 3.50
C MET A 1 -6.97 -0.88 4.97
N ILE A 2 -7.51 -2.06 5.31
CA ILE A 2 -7.78 -2.47 6.70
C ILE A 2 -6.52 -2.45 7.59
N PRO A 3 -5.37 -3.05 7.21
CA PRO A 3 -4.19 -3.05 8.05
C PRO A 3 -3.68 -1.65 8.38
N VAL A 4 -3.67 -0.77 7.37
CA VAL A 4 -3.31 0.65 7.52
C VAL A 4 -4.22 1.36 8.53
N MET A 5 -5.53 1.09 8.54
CA MET A 5 -6.45 1.72 9.51
C MET A 5 -6.19 1.22 10.94
N VAL A 6 -6.05 -0.09 11.12
CA VAL A 6 -5.73 -0.70 12.43
C VAL A 6 -4.43 -0.10 12.96
N TRP A 7 -3.39 -0.07 12.14
CA TRP A 7 -2.09 0.44 12.55
C TRP A 7 -2.08 1.95 12.77
N SER A 8 -2.84 2.71 11.98
CA SER A 8 -3.01 4.15 12.17
C SER A 8 -3.73 4.47 13.49
N THR A 9 -4.68 3.64 13.93
CA THR A 9 -5.32 3.81 15.24
C THR A 9 -4.36 3.48 16.38
N ILE A 10 -3.57 2.41 16.27
CA ILE A 10 -2.60 2.02 17.30
C ILE A 10 -1.48 3.06 17.43
N ILE A 11 -0.82 3.42 16.32
CA ILE A 11 0.37 4.28 16.33
C ILE A 11 0.05 5.78 16.36
N MET A 12 -0.91 6.24 15.56
CA MET A 12 -1.22 7.68 15.48
C MET A 12 -2.36 8.09 16.41
N GLN A 13 -2.93 7.17 17.20
CA GLN A 13 -4.10 7.41 18.07
C GLN A 13 -5.28 8.08 17.32
N LYS A 14 -5.36 7.87 16.01
CA LYS A 14 -6.43 8.43 15.18
C LYS A 14 -7.70 7.62 15.42
N ARG A 15 -8.76 8.32 15.83
CA ARG A 15 -10.12 7.76 15.91
C ARG A 15 -10.76 7.82 14.52
N TYR A 16 -10.99 6.64 13.95
CA TYR A 16 -11.84 6.50 12.77
C TYR A 16 -13.28 6.28 13.20
N ASN A 17 -14.22 6.86 12.45
CA ASN A 17 -15.63 6.63 12.72
C ASN A 17 -16.02 5.22 12.25
N GLY A 18 -17.07 4.61 12.83
CA GLY A 18 -17.53 3.27 12.45
C GLY A 18 -17.87 3.15 10.96
N ARG A 19 -18.28 4.27 10.35
CA ARG A 19 -18.54 4.38 8.91
C ARG A 19 -17.29 4.17 8.04
N ASP A 20 -16.11 4.64 8.48
CA ASP A 20 -14.87 4.48 7.73
C ASP A 20 -14.40 3.03 7.71
N TYR A 21 -14.63 2.30 8.81
CA TYR A 21 -14.40 0.87 8.91
C TYR A 21 -15.36 0.10 8.00
N LEU A 22 -16.66 0.43 8.05
CA LEU A 22 -17.67 -0.21 7.20
C LEU A 22 -17.37 -0.02 5.71
N LEU A 23 -16.98 1.18 5.27
CA LEU A 23 -16.58 1.43 3.89
C LEU A 23 -15.34 0.62 3.48
N SER A 24 -14.39 0.44 4.40
CA SER A 24 -13.14 -0.30 4.10
C SER A 24 -13.36 -1.81 4.06
N VAL A 25 -14.27 -2.34 4.88
CA VAL A 25 -14.76 -3.72 4.79
C VAL A 25 -15.52 -3.93 3.48
N LEU A 26 -16.40 -2.99 3.12
CA LEU A 26 -17.17 -3.06 1.87
C LEU A 26 -16.26 -3.09 0.63
N VAL A 27 -15.23 -2.25 0.58
CA VAL A 27 -14.20 -2.30 -0.47
C VAL A 27 -13.51 -3.66 -0.49
N THR A 28 -13.11 -4.19 0.66
CA THR A 28 -12.40 -5.48 0.74
C THR A 28 -13.27 -6.64 0.28
N VAL A 29 -14.54 -6.68 0.68
CA VAL A 29 -15.52 -7.69 0.25
C VAL A 29 -15.80 -7.56 -1.25
N GLY A 30 -15.97 -6.34 -1.78
CA GLY A 30 -16.17 -6.12 -3.21
C GLY A 30 -14.97 -6.60 -4.05
N CYS A 31 -13.74 -6.33 -3.60
CA CYS A 31 -12.54 -6.86 -4.23
C CYS A 31 -12.49 -8.39 -4.19
N PHE A 32 -12.87 -8.98 -3.04
CA PHE A 32 -12.86 -10.43 -2.86
C PHE A 32 -13.86 -11.12 -3.79
N ILE A 33 -15.09 -10.60 -3.88
CA ILE A 33 -16.12 -11.10 -4.81
C ILE A 33 -15.64 -10.99 -6.27
N PHE A 34 -15.04 -9.86 -6.62
CA PHE A 34 -14.56 -9.60 -7.97
C PHE A 34 -13.41 -10.54 -8.40
N ILE A 35 -12.48 -10.85 -7.48
CA ILE A 35 -11.31 -11.70 -7.73
C ILE A 35 -11.64 -13.19 -7.63
N LEU A 36 -12.51 -13.60 -6.71
CA LEU A 36 -12.80 -15.03 -6.45
C LEU A 36 -13.75 -15.65 -7.47
N TYR A 37 -14.55 -14.85 -8.17
CA TYR A 37 -15.53 -15.32 -9.16
C TYR A 37 -15.19 -14.88 -10.60
N PRO A 38 -14.03 -15.24 -11.17
CA PRO A 38 -13.82 -15.06 -12.60
C PRO A 38 -14.84 -15.92 -13.35
N GLY A 39 -15.45 -15.36 -14.40
CA GLY A 39 -16.41 -16.07 -15.25
C GLY A 39 -15.77 -17.27 -15.93
N SER A 40 -15.89 -18.45 -15.31
CA SER A 40 -15.84 -19.83 -15.82
C SER A 40 -14.89 -20.25 -16.97
N ALA A 41 -13.94 -19.45 -17.44
CA ALA A 41 -13.16 -19.76 -18.64
C ALA A 41 -11.74 -20.30 -18.38
N ASP A 42 -11.13 -20.08 -17.21
CA ASP A 42 -9.72 -20.43 -16.98
C ASP A 42 -9.44 -21.03 -15.58
N LEU A 43 -10.31 -21.94 -15.12
CA LEU A 43 -9.96 -22.80 -13.98
C LEU A 43 -9.55 -24.16 -14.51
N ASN A 44 -8.31 -24.28 -14.97
CA ASN A 44 -7.68 -25.59 -15.15
C ASN A 44 -7.65 -26.30 -13.77
N PRO A 45 -8.49 -27.33 -13.53
CA PRO A 45 -8.64 -27.95 -12.21
C PRO A 45 -7.40 -28.75 -11.79
N GLN A 46 -6.49 -29.03 -12.72
CA GLN A 46 -5.36 -29.94 -12.54
C GLN A 46 -4.16 -29.38 -11.73
N LYS A 47 -4.11 -28.09 -11.36
CA LYS A 47 -2.96 -27.49 -10.62
C LYS A 47 -3.30 -27.02 -9.20
N ARG A 48 -4.33 -27.57 -8.56
CA ARG A 48 -4.67 -27.24 -7.17
C ARG A 48 -3.76 -27.99 -6.19
N GLY A 49 -2.47 -27.60 -6.16
CA GLY A 49 -1.50 -27.97 -5.13
C GLY A 49 -1.99 -27.48 -3.76
N ARG A 50 -2.72 -28.36 -3.07
CA ARG A 50 -3.51 -28.08 -1.86
C ARG A 50 -2.64 -27.96 -0.60
N GLU A 51 -1.35 -28.25 -0.71
CA GLU A 51 -0.42 -28.33 0.42
C GLU A 51 0.09 -26.98 0.94
N ASN A 52 0.06 -25.89 0.15
CA ASN A 52 0.61 -24.59 0.56
C ASN A 52 -0.39 -23.42 0.56
N THR A 53 -1.69 -23.65 0.37
CA THR A 53 -2.68 -22.55 0.32
C THR A 53 -2.77 -21.79 1.64
N VAL A 54 -2.73 -22.50 2.78
CA VAL A 54 -2.77 -21.86 4.11
C VAL A 54 -1.51 -21.02 4.35
N TRP A 55 -0.34 -21.56 4.00
CA TRP A 55 0.92 -20.83 4.08
C TRP A 55 0.95 -19.59 3.17
N GLY A 56 0.48 -19.71 1.92
CA GLY A 56 0.39 -18.59 0.99
C GLY A 56 -0.56 -17.50 1.48
N VAL A 57 -1.73 -17.87 2.00
CA VAL A 57 -2.68 -16.93 2.60
C VAL A 57 -2.06 -16.26 3.83
N SER A 58 -1.39 -17.01 4.70
CA SER A 58 -0.70 -16.47 5.88
C SER A 58 0.40 -15.47 5.49
N LEU A 59 1.20 -15.78 4.47
CA LEU A 59 2.24 -14.88 3.96
C LEU A 59 1.64 -13.59 3.36
N MET A 60 0.53 -13.69 2.65
CA MET A 60 -0.17 -12.52 2.10
C MET A 60 -0.76 -11.63 3.20
N LEU A 61 -1.33 -12.22 4.25
CA LEU A 61 -1.80 -11.49 5.43
C LEU A 61 -0.64 -10.78 6.14
N GLY A 62 0.49 -11.47 6.32
CA GLY A 62 1.72 -10.89 6.87
C GLY A 62 2.22 -9.72 6.03
N TYR A 63 2.35 -9.89 4.72
CA TYR A 63 2.76 -8.84 3.78
C TYR A 63 1.85 -7.60 3.89
N LEU A 64 0.53 -7.78 3.86
CA LEU A 64 -0.45 -6.69 4.01
C LEU A 64 -0.33 -5.98 5.36
N GLY A 65 -0.02 -6.73 6.42
CA GLY A 65 0.26 -6.20 7.75
C GLY A 65 1.50 -5.31 7.76
N PHE A 66 2.61 -5.80 7.22
CA PHE A 66 3.88 -5.06 7.15
C PHE A 66 3.83 -3.86 6.19
N ASP A 67 3.11 -3.97 5.06
CA ASP A 67 2.86 -2.86 4.15
C ASP A 67 2.06 -1.74 4.85
N GLY A 68 1.04 -2.13 5.62
CA GLY A 68 0.27 -1.20 6.43
C GLY A 68 1.09 -0.56 7.56
N PHE A 69 1.92 -1.35 8.23
CA PHE A 69 2.83 -0.90 9.28
C PHE A 69 3.84 0.14 8.77
N THR A 70 4.49 -0.16 7.64
CA THR A 70 5.57 0.68 7.09
C THR A 70 5.04 2.03 6.64
N SER A 71 3.95 2.03 5.87
CA SER A 71 3.34 3.26 5.37
C SER A 71 2.82 4.18 6.49
N THR A 72 2.32 3.60 7.60
CA THR A 72 1.84 4.36 8.77
C THR A 72 2.96 4.87 9.67
N LEU A 73 4.06 4.12 9.82
CA LEU A 73 5.27 4.65 10.46
C LEU A 73 5.85 5.81 9.67
N GLN A 74 5.92 5.67 8.35
CA GLN A 74 6.35 6.73 7.44
C GLN A 74 5.48 7.99 7.61
N ASP A 75 4.16 7.83 7.69
CA ASP A 75 3.24 8.96 7.98
C ASP A 75 3.47 9.57 9.38
N LYS A 76 3.78 8.76 10.39
CA LYS A 76 4.10 9.24 11.74
C LYS A 76 5.40 10.05 11.78
N LEU A 77 6.44 9.56 11.12
CA LEU A 77 7.75 10.23 11.01
C LEU A 77 7.61 11.61 10.37
N PHE A 78 6.87 11.71 9.26
CA PHE A 78 6.64 12.99 8.59
C PHE A 78 5.81 14.00 9.40
N LYS A 79 4.94 13.53 10.31
CA LYS A 79 4.15 14.43 11.17
C LYS A 79 4.84 14.79 12.49
N GLY A 80 5.65 13.88 13.04
CA GLY A 80 6.30 14.05 14.34
C GLY A 80 7.66 14.75 14.27
N TYR A 81 8.33 14.70 13.12
CA TYR A 81 9.62 15.32 12.88
C TYR A 81 9.57 16.14 11.59
N SER A 82 10.27 17.27 11.54
CA SER A 82 10.53 18.05 10.31
C SER A 82 11.50 17.30 9.39
N MET A 83 11.17 16.06 9.05
CA MET A 83 11.99 15.16 8.27
C MET A 83 11.85 15.51 6.79
N GLU A 84 12.97 15.71 6.12
CA GLU A 84 12.98 15.87 4.68
C GLU A 84 12.67 14.54 3.97
N ILE A 85 11.90 14.60 2.87
CA ILE A 85 11.55 13.41 2.08
C ILE A 85 12.81 12.68 1.59
N GLN A 86 13.82 13.44 1.15
CA GLN A 86 15.06 12.88 0.59
C GLN A 86 15.82 12.07 1.65
N THR A 87 16.03 12.65 2.83
CA THR A 87 16.67 12.02 3.98
C THR A 87 15.95 10.72 4.37
N GLN A 88 14.62 10.74 4.45
CA GLN A 88 13.87 9.55 4.84
C GLN A 88 13.97 8.42 3.81
N ILE A 89 13.85 8.73 2.51
CA ILE A 89 13.99 7.75 1.44
C ILE A 89 15.40 7.16 1.45
N PHE A 90 16.43 8.00 1.65
CA PHE A 90 17.82 7.55 1.70
C PHE A 90 18.05 6.55 2.83
N TYR A 91 17.61 6.84 4.06
CA TYR A 91 17.77 5.92 5.19
C TYR A 91 16.96 4.63 5.01
N THR A 92 15.73 4.73 4.52
CA THR A 92 14.85 3.56 4.33
C THR A 92 15.42 2.63 3.25
N THR A 93 15.90 3.20 2.14
CA THR A 93 16.47 2.43 1.02
C THR A 93 17.84 1.86 1.40
N SER A 94 18.66 2.59 2.15
CA SER A 94 19.95 2.08 2.64
C SER A 94 19.76 0.89 3.59
N CYS A 95 18.83 0.99 4.54
CA CYS A 95 18.49 -0.13 5.42
C CYS A 95 17.95 -1.34 4.62
N SER A 96 17.06 -1.09 3.65
CA SER A 96 16.52 -2.14 2.79
C SER A 96 17.59 -2.83 1.93
N CYS A 97 18.56 -2.06 1.44
CA CYS A 97 19.71 -2.57 0.69
C CYS A 97 20.59 -3.47 1.58
N LEU A 98 20.92 -3.03 2.79
CA LEU A 98 21.71 -3.83 3.74
C LEU A 98 21.01 -5.14 4.08
N LEU A 99 19.72 -5.11 4.40
CA LEU A 99 18.95 -6.32 4.69
C LEU A 99 18.88 -7.28 3.48
N SER A 100 18.68 -6.73 2.28
CA SER A 100 18.66 -7.53 1.05
C SER A 100 20.02 -8.17 0.75
N LEU A 101 21.10 -7.42 0.93
CA LEU A 101 22.47 -7.91 0.76
C LEU A 101 22.79 -9.00 1.79
N SER A 102 22.44 -8.79 3.07
CA SER A 102 22.59 -9.81 4.10
C SER A 102 21.83 -11.09 3.78
N GLY A 103 20.59 -10.98 3.29
CA GLY A 103 19.80 -12.13 2.84
C GLY A 103 20.49 -12.90 1.71
N LEU A 104 21.04 -12.19 0.72
CA LEU A 104 21.72 -12.79 -0.43
C LEU A 104 23.04 -13.48 -0.04
N VAL A 105 23.77 -12.90 0.91
CA VAL A 105 25.00 -13.49 1.48
C VAL A 105 24.67 -14.74 2.28
N LEU A 106 23.65 -14.71 3.14
CA LEU A 106 23.25 -15.87 3.97
C LEU A 106 22.77 -17.05 3.11
N GLN A 107 22.18 -16.79 1.94
CA GLN A 107 21.77 -17.82 0.99
C GLN A 107 22.91 -18.32 0.08
N GLY A 108 24.09 -17.67 0.11
CA GLY A 108 25.24 -18.01 -0.73
C GLY A 108 25.04 -17.71 -2.22
N GLN A 109 24.01 -16.93 -2.59
CA GLN A 109 23.64 -16.65 -3.98
C GLN A 109 24.29 -15.39 -4.55
N LEU A 110 25.08 -14.66 -3.75
CA LEU A 110 25.72 -13.41 -4.18
C LEU A 110 26.69 -13.61 -5.34
N LEU A 111 27.63 -14.55 -5.23
CA LEU A 111 28.63 -14.80 -6.27
C LEU A 111 28.00 -15.34 -7.57
N PRO A 112 27.07 -16.32 -7.53
CA PRO A 112 26.33 -16.74 -8.72
C PRO A 112 25.55 -15.61 -9.40
N ALA A 113 24.93 -14.71 -8.62
CA ALA A 113 24.18 -13.58 -9.19
C ALA A 113 25.08 -12.59 -9.93
N ILE A 114 26.27 -12.31 -9.39
CA ILE A 114 27.25 -11.43 -10.04
C ILE A 114 27.76 -12.05 -11.34
N ASP A 115 28.13 -13.34 -11.32
CA ASP A 115 28.59 -14.07 -12.50
C ASP A 115 27.49 -14.15 -13.59
N PHE A 116 26.23 -14.34 -13.21
CA PHE A 116 25.10 -14.27 -14.14
C PHE A 116 24.98 -12.89 -14.82
N MET A 117 25.14 -11.82 -14.04
CA MET A 117 25.04 -10.45 -14.54
C MET A 117 26.17 -10.08 -15.52
N PHE A 118 27.37 -10.66 -15.34
CA PHE A 118 28.47 -10.52 -16.29
C PHE A 118 28.27 -11.31 -17.58
N ARG A 119 27.59 -12.46 -17.52
CA ARG A 119 27.31 -13.29 -18.72
C ARG A 119 26.17 -12.75 -19.57
N HIS A 120 25.24 -11.99 -18.97
CA HIS A 120 24.07 -11.43 -19.65
C HIS A 120 24.01 -9.90 -19.48
N PRO A 121 24.71 -9.12 -20.34
CA PRO A 121 24.73 -7.66 -20.23
C PRO A 121 23.34 -7.02 -20.44
N ASP A 122 22.43 -7.67 -21.17
CA ASP A 122 21.05 -7.21 -21.33
C ASP A 122 20.31 -7.12 -19.97
N CYS A 123 20.56 -8.09 -19.08
CA CYS A 123 19.98 -8.11 -17.73
C CYS A 123 20.44 -6.90 -16.90
N PHE A 124 21.65 -6.40 -17.11
CA PHE A 124 22.13 -5.21 -16.43
C PHE A 124 21.30 -3.97 -16.80
N TYR A 125 20.92 -3.81 -18.07
CA TYR A 125 20.08 -2.71 -18.51
C TYR A 125 18.67 -2.80 -17.91
N ASP A 126 18.08 -4.00 -17.89
CA ASP A 126 16.77 -4.21 -17.25
C ASP A 126 16.81 -3.84 -15.77
N VAL A 127 17.85 -4.27 -15.04
CA VAL A 127 18.04 -3.92 -13.62
C VAL A 127 18.22 -2.42 -13.41
N ALA A 128 19.00 -1.75 -14.28
CA ALA A 128 19.20 -0.31 -14.19
C ALA A 128 17.91 0.48 -14.44
N ILE A 129 17.12 0.09 -15.44
CA ILE A 129 15.81 0.70 -15.73
C ILE A 129 14.84 0.44 -14.57
N LEU A 130 14.77 -0.79 -14.07
CA LEU A 130 13.92 -1.14 -12.92
C LEU A 130 14.31 -0.33 -11.68
N SER A 131 15.61 -0.15 -11.42
CA SER A 131 16.12 0.60 -10.27
C SER A 131 15.79 2.10 -10.36
N THR A 132 15.98 2.71 -11.53
CA THR A 132 15.66 4.13 -11.73
C THR A 132 14.16 4.40 -11.60
N VAL A 133 13.31 3.54 -12.17
CA VAL A 133 11.85 3.63 -12.05
C VAL A 133 11.39 3.36 -10.62
N ALA A 134 11.98 2.39 -9.92
CA ALA A 134 11.67 2.10 -8.52
C ALA A 134 12.02 3.29 -7.62
N THR A 135 13.20 3.89 -7.82
CA THR A 135 13.64 5.07 -7.09
C THR A 135 12.70 6.25 -7.34
N ALA A 136 12.37 6.54 -8.61
CA ALA A 136 11.42 7.59 -8.97
C ALA A 136 10.05 7.36 -8.31
N SER A 137 9.54 6.12 -8.34
CA SER A 137 8.27 5.74 -7.70
C SER A 137 8.31 5.95 -6.19
N GLN A 138 9.44 5.68 -5.53
CA GLN A 138 9.61 5.86 -4.10
C GLN A 138 9.50 7.33 -3.67
N PHE A 139 9.96 8.27 -4.52
CA PHE A 139 9.73 9.70 -4.32
C PHE A 139 8.25 10.06 -4.37
N PHE A 140 7.51 9.55 -5.37
CA PHE A 140 6.07 9.78 -5.48
C PHE A 140 5.28 9.19 -4.30
N ILE A 141 5.62 7.99 -3.86
CA ILE A 141 5.00 7.32 -2.71
C ILE A 141 5.22 8.15 -1.45
N SER A 142 6.47 8.52 -1.17
CA SER A 142 6.83 9.27 0.04
C SER A 142 6.21 10.66 0.05
N TYR A 143 6.19 11.35 -1.10
CA TYR A 143 5.50 12.62 -1.26
C TYR A 143 3.99 12.50 -1.01
N THR A 144 3.36 11.45 -1.54
CA THR A 144 1.93 11.19 -1.34
C THR A 144 1.61 10.95 0.14
N ILE A 145 2.43 10.16 0.83
CA ILE A 145 2.23 9.88 2.26
C ILE A 145 2.44 11.14 3.09
N ARG A 146 3.47 11.94 2.81
CA ARG A 146 3.71 13.22 3.52
C ARG A 146 2.55 14.18 3.37
N THR A 147 2.02 14.34 2.15
CA THR A 147 0.98 15.33 1.85
C THR A 147 -0.42 14.87 2.26
N PHE A 148 -0.77 13.60 2.01
CA PHE A 148 -2.15 13.09 2.17
C PHE A 148 -2.30 12.00 3.24
N GLY A 149 -1.21 11.52 3.83
CA GLY A 149 -1.19 10.48 4.86
C GLY A 149 -1.29 9.04 4.32
N ALA A 150 -0.99 8.09 5.20
CA ALA A 150 -0.93 6.66 4.86
C ALA A 150 -2.28 6.08 4.39
N LEU A 151 -3.39 6.52 5.00
CA LEU A 151 -4.72 6.05 4.62
C LEU A 151 -5.08 6.43 3.18
N THR A 152 -4.72 7.64 2.74
CA THR A 152 -4.97 8.09 1.36
C THR A 152 -4.12 7.31 0.38
N PHE A 153 -2.85 7.10 0.70
CA PHE A 153 -1.95 6.26 -0.08
C PHE A 153 -2.53 4.84 -0.27
N ALA A 154 -3.02 4.22 0.80
CA ALA A 154 -3.67 2.91 0.73
C ALA A 154 -4.93 2.89 -0.16
N THR A 155 -5.71 3.98 -0.16
CA THR A 155 -6.85 4.15 -1.07
C THR A 155 -6.37 4.20 -2.52
N ILE A 156 -5.37 5.04 -2.82
CA ILE A 156 -4.83 5.22 -4.18
C ILE A 156 -4.28 3.89 -4.71
N MET A 157 -3.53 3.14 -3.90
CA MET A 157 -3.03 1.82 -4.28
C MET A 157 -4.16 0.84 -4.63
N THR A 158 -5.20 0.79 -3.80
CA THR A 158 -6.34 -0.10 -4.02
C THR A 158 -7.10 0.30 -5.29
N THR A 159 -7.36 1.59 -5.49
CA THR A 159 -8.02 2.10 -6.70
C THR A 159 -7.19 1.78 -7.95
N ARG A 160 -5.87 2.03 -7.92
CA ARG A 160 -4.97 1.71 -9.03
C ARG A 160 -5.05 0.24 -9.39
N GLN A 161 -4.93 -0.64 -8.40
CA GLN A 161 -4.96 -2.09 -8.63
C GLN A 161 -6.27 -2.53 -9.27
N LEU A 162 -7.41 -1.99 -8.82
CA LEU A 162 -8.71 -2.35 -9.35
C LEU A 162 -8.96 -1.83 -10.76
N VAL A 163 -8.60 -0.57 -11.02
CA VAL A 163 -8.69 0.01 -12.37
C VAL A 163 -7.84 -0.79 -13.34
N SER A 164 -6.62 -1.18 -12.94
CA SER A 164 -5.77 -2.04 -13.78
C SER A 164 -6.40 -3.40 -14.06
N ILE A 165 -7.04 -4.05 -13.07
CA ILE A 165 -7.70 -5.33 -13.32
C ILE A 165 -8.92 -5.16 -14.25
N LEU A 166 -9.73 -4.10 -14.05
CA LEU A 166 -10.88 -3.82 -14.92
C LEU A 166 -10.47 -3.53 -16.35
N LEU A 167 -9.45 -2.68 -16.55
CA LEU A 167 -8.90 -2.39 -17.86
C LEU A 167 -8.37 -3.65 -18.53
N SER A 168 -7.69 -4.53 -17.77
CA SER A 168 -7.26 -5.83 -18.26
C SER A 168 -8.43 -6.69 -18.73
N CYS A 169 -9.50 -6.82 -17.93
CA CYS A 169 -10.69 -7.58 -18.32
C CYS A 169 -11.37 -7.03 -19.58
N ILE A 170 -11.45 -5.71 -19.73
CA ILE A 170 -12.01 -5.04 -20.91
C ILE A 170 -11.13 -5.30 -22.14
N TRP A 171 -9.81 -5.16 -21.99
CA TRP A 171 -8.85 -5.32 -23.08
C TRP A 171 -8.74 -6.76 -23.59
N PHE A 172 -8.72 -7.73 -22.67
CA PHE A 172 -8.66 -9.16 -23.01
C PHE A 172 -10.02 -9.77 -23.39
N SER A 173 -11.09 -8.98 -23.41
CA SER A 173 -12.44 -9.40 -23.82
C SER A 173 -12.96 -10.66 -23.11
N HIS A 174 -12.55 -10.87 -21.85
CA HIS A 174 -13.13 -11.94 -21.04
C HIS A 174 -14.54 -11.54 -20.60
N PRO A 175 -15.58 -12.35 -20.88
CA PRO A 175 -16.93 -12.03 -20.46
C PRO A 175 -16.99 -11.98 -18.93
N LEU A 176 -17.09 -10.75 -18.39
CA LEU A 176 -17.25 -10.53 -16.96
C LEU A 176 -18.56 -11.16 -16.50
N SER A 177 -18.48 -12.03 -15.50
CA SER A 177 -19.67 -12.60 -14.86
C SER A 177 -20.53 -11.47 -14.25
N GLY A 178 -21.85 -11.63 -14.23
CA GLY A 178 -22.75 -10.66 -13.58
C GLY A 178 -22.37 -10.39 -12.12
N VAL A 179 -21.79 -11.39 -11.44
CA VAL A 179 -21.29 -11.25 -10.06
C VAL A 179 -20.05 -10.33 -9.98
N GLN A 180 -19.19 -10.34 -11.00
CA GLN A 180 -18.03 -9.44 -11.06
C GLN A 180 -18.46 -7.99 -11.30
N TRP A 181 -19.50 -7.76 -12.11
CA TRP A 181 -20.09 -6.44 -12.27
C TRP A 181 -20.64 -5.89 -10.97
N ILE A 182 -21.35 -6.71 -10.19
CA ILE A 182 -21.84 -6.32 -8.85
C ILE A 182 -20.66 -5.98 -7.93
N GLY A 183 -19.61 -6.82 -7.92
CA GLY A 183 -18.38 -6.55 -7.17
C GLY A 183 -17.72 -5.21 -7.55
N ALA A 184 -17.58 -4.94 -8.84
CA ALA A 184 -17.01 -3.69 -9.35
C ALA A 184 -17.83 -2.47 -8.91
N VAL A 185 -19.16 -2.51 -9.07
CA VAL A 185 -20.06 -1.42 -8.64
C VAL A 185 -19.91 -1.17 -7.14
N ILE A 186 -19.92 -2.22 -6.31
CA ILE A 186 -19.74 -2.09 -4.85
C ILE A 186 -18.44 -1.35 -4.52
N VAL A 187 -17.33 -1.72 -5.16
CA VAL A 187 -16.04 -1.09 -4.84
C VAL A 187 -15.99 0.37 -5.29
N PHE A 188 -16.46 0.68 -6.51
CA PHE A 188 -16.51 2.08 -6.97
C PHE A 188 -17.43 2.94 -6.11
N SER A 189 -18.62 2.45 -5.76
CA SER A 189 -19.55 3.16 -4.88
C SER A 189 -18.95 3.41 -3.50
N ALA A 190 -18.27 2.41 -2.91
CA ALA A 190 -17.63 2.53 -1.61
C ALA A 190 -16.45 3.51 -1.63
N LEU A 191 -15.59 3.45 -2.67
CA LEU A 191 -14.47 4.38 -2.84
C LEU A 191 -14.94 5.82 -3.07
N TYR A 192 -15.96 6.02 -3.93
CA TYR A 192 -16.50 7.35 -4.23
C TYR A 192 -17.15 7.98 -2.98
N THR A 193 -17.94 7.18 -2.26
CA THR A 193 -18.54 7.60 -0.98
C THR A 193 -17.44 7.94 0.03
N LYS A 194 -16.40 7.10 0.17
CA LYS A 194 -15.28 7.40 1.07
C LYS A 194 -14.57 8.70 0.72
N SER A 195 -14.30 8.92 -0.57
CA SER A 195 -13.63 10.13 -1.05
C SER A 195 -14.47 11.39 -0.79
N PHE A 196 -15.75 11.35 -1.15
CA PHE A 196 -16.68 12.48 -1.01
C PHE A 196 -16.88 12.89 0.46
N TRP A 197 -17.01 11.90 1.35
CA TRP A 197 -17.24 12.16 2.77
C TRP A 197 -15.99 12.65 3.48
N ARG A 198 -14.81 12.18 3.08
CA ARG A 198 -13.53 12.67 3.59
C ARG A 198 -13.31 14.15 3.26
N ASN A 199 -13.70 14.61 2.07
CA ASN A 199 -13.63 16.04 1.72
C ASN A 199 -14.45 16.93 2.67
N LYS A 200 -15.53 16.41 3.28
CA LYS A 200 -16.30 17.13 4.29
C LYS A 200 -15.65 17.13 5.68
N THR A 201 -14.85 16.12 6.02
CA THR A 201 -14.20 15.99 7.35
C THR A 201 -12.89 16.79 7.46
N THR A 202 -12.20 17.07 6.35
CA THR A 202 -10.96 17.88 6.32
C THR A 202 -11.16 19.35 6.73
N GLN A 203 -12.40 19.81 6.94
CA GLN A 203 -12.72 21.19 7.35
C GLN A 203 -12.70 21.47 8.86
N LYS A 204 -12.24 20.55 9.72
CA LYS A 204 -11.90 20.92 11.11
C LYS A 204 -10.38 20.93 11.28
N PRO A 205 -9.71 22.08 11.03
CA PRO A 205 -8.34 22.25 11.47
C PRO A 205 -8.26 22.04 12.98
N ILE A 206 -7.22 21.33 13.40
CA ILE A 206 -6.87 21.08 14.79
C ILE A 206 -6.52 22.43 15.43
N LEU A 207 -7.52 23.12 15.97
CA LEU A 207 -7.36 24.33 16.79
C LEU A 207 -7.18 23.96 18.28
N ILE A 208 -6.34 22.99 18.59
CA ILE A 208 -5.98 22.68 19.98
C ILE A 208 -4.49 22.34 20.06
N ALA A 209 -3.63 23.35 19.93
CA ALA A 209 -2.26 23.34 20.46
C ALA A 209 -1.56 24.70 20.24
N HIS A 210 -2.08 25.81 20.76
CA HIS A 210 -1.25 27.01 21.03
C HIS A 210 -1.90 28.05 21.96
N SER A 211 -2.66 27.62 22.99
CA SER A 211 -3.24 28.55 23.99
C SER A 211 -2.89 28.20 25.45
N GLN A 212 -1.78 27.50 25.70
CA GLN A 212 -1.30 27.27 27.08
C GLN A 212 0.17 27.65 27.32
N GLY A 213 0.86 28.25 26.35
CA GLY A 213 2.26 28.70 26.53
C GLY A 213 2.46 30.21 26.77
N ALA A 214 1.43 31.05 26.66
CA ALA A 214 1.58 32.51 26.67
C ALA A 214 1.03 33.22 27.92
N LYS A 215 0.64 32.47 28.96
CA LYS A 215 0.11 33.05 30.23
C LYS A 215 1.08 33.00 31.41
N SER A 216 2.34 32.60 31.21
CA SER A 216 3.33 32.49 32.28
C SER A 216 4.55 33.43 32.15
N ALA A 217 4.52 34.39 31.21
CA ALA A 217 5.65 35.29 30.97
C ALA A 217 5.33 36.77 31.22
N THR A 218 4.24 37.09 31.92
CA THR A 218 3.84 38.47 32.26
C THR A 218 3.64 38.73 33.75
N ASP A 219 3.96 37.76 34.62
CA ASP A 219 4.02 37.97 36.08
C ASP A 219 5.34 37.41 36.61
N SER A 220 6.43 38.17 36.43
CA SER A 220 7.65 38.18 37.26
C SER A 220 8.52 39.37 36.86
#